data_AF-A0A3D6DFE0-F1
#
_entry.id   AF-A0A3D6DFE0-F1
#
_cell.length_a   1.000
_cell.length_b   1.000
_cell.length_c   1.000
_cell.angle_alpha   90.00
_cell.angle_beta   90.00
_cell.angle_gamma   90.00
#
_symmetry.space_group_name_H-M   'P 1'
#
loop_
_entity.id
_entity.type
_entity.pdbx_description
1 polymer ?
#
loop_
_entity_poly.entity_id
_entity_poly.type
_entity_poly.pdbx_seq_one_letter_code
_entity_poly.pdbx_strand_id
1 'polypeptide(L)'
;MESASPQQLTSDTHPFKADFWTLRRLGGVAGTAILIGGMVRFSDLTAYLIISIALSFIGRPIVQLIDRISIAGRSPGPGLGAFIALTTLFAGFALLVNLFVPLVAAEAQVVADLDFQSIARSIEAELSGFAPLLSPEGANLFSWLDASTLGTGLSSVLGPSGIGGILGSTLSALSSLVVALFSIAFMTFFFLKDRNLFPSIVQALTPDHYTERIERILSNSTDLLTRYFVGLAAQVAIITTVITGGLLVLGVPNAFLIGFLAGLL
;
A
#
# COMPACT_ATOMS: atom_id res chain seq x y z
N MET A 1 92.32 -5.50 20.17
CA MET A 1 91.69 -4.19 20.48
C MET A 1 91.59 -3.43 19.17
N GLU A 2 90.45 -3.14 18.58
CA GLU A 2 89.08 -3.65 18.61
C GLU A 2 88.54 -3.06 17.28
N SER A 3 87.95 -3.90 16.45
CA SER A 3 87.47 -3.59 15.11
C SER A 3 86.36 -2.52 15.11
N ALA A 4 86.36 -1.71 14.05
CA ALA A 4 85.39 -0.67 13.75
C ALA A 4 83.92 -1.15 13.82
N SER A 5 83.10 -0.33 14.47
CA SER A 5 81.66 -0.49 14.65
C SER A 5 80.88 -0.38 13.33
N PRO A 6 79.94 -1.28 13.03
CA PRO A 6 78.99 -1.07 11.94
C PRO A 6 77.79 -0.23 12.43
N GLN A 7 77.50 0.84 11.69
CA GLN A 7 76.26 1.61 11.79
C GLN A 7 75.07 0.71 11.42
N GLN A 8 74.23 0.37 12.39
CA GLN A 8 72.91 -0.21 12.14
C GLN A 8 71.91 0.92 11.91
N LEU A 9 71.41 1.04 10.67
CA LEU A 9 70.16 1.72 10.35
C LEU A 9 69.03 1.02 11.10
N THR A 10 68.55 1.62 12.19
CA THR A 10 67.24 1.27 12.75
C THR A 10 66.18 1.88 11.84
N SER A 11 65.60 1.04 10.98
CA SER A 11 64.37 1.36 10.27
C SER A 11 63.22 1.36 11.28
N ASP A 12 62.80 2.54 11.70
CA ASP A 12 61.56 2.74 12.45
C ASP A 12 60.35 2.41 11.56
N THR A 13 60.08 1.11 11.42
CA THR A 13 58.79 0.64 10.93
C THR A 13 57.84 0.66 12.10
N HIS A 14 57.16 1.79 12.29
CA HIS A 14 55.99 1.86 13.16
C HIS A 14 55.01 0.74 12.74
N PRO A 15 54.77 -0.29 13.59
CA PRO A 15 53.77 -1.27 13.26
C PRO A 15 52.42 -0.55 13.29
N PHE A 16 51.67 -0.70 12.21
CA PHE A 16 50.30 -0.22 12.04
C PHE A 16 49.45 -0.76 13.20
N LYS A 17 49.40 -0.03 14.32
CA LYS A 17 48.37 -0.24 15.34
C LYS A 17 47.08 0.20 14.67
N ALA A 18 46.41 -0.75 14.02
CA ALA A 18 45.00 -0.63 13.69
C ALA A 18 44.30 -0.44 15.03
N ASP A 19 44.10 0.83 15.39
CA ASP A 19 43.54 1.25 16.66
C ASP A 19 42.21 0.53 16.81
N PHE A 20 42.00 -0.21 17.91
CA PHE A 20 40.82 -1.07 18.13
C PHE A 20 39.49 -0.32 17.90
N TRP A 21 39.54 1.01 18.07
CA TRP A 21 38.46 1.95 17.78
C TRP A 21 38.08 2.03 16.29
N THR A 22 39.03 1.94 15.37
CA THR A 22 38.78 2.01 13.91
C THR A 22 38.15 0.73 13.39
N LEU A 23 38.52 -0.44 13.92
CA LEU A 23 37.94 -1.72 13.54
C LEU A 23 36.45 -1.82 13.95
N ARG A 24 36.11 -1.32 15.15
CA ARG A 24 34.72 -1.25 15.63
C ARG A 24 33.87 -0.25 14.83
N ARG A 25 34.45 0.89 14.42
CA ARG A 25 33.78 1.85 13.52
C ARG A 25 33.52 1.24 12.13
N LEU A 26 34.52 0.58 11.55
CA LEU A 26 34.40 -0.12 10.26
C LEU A 26 33.33 -1.21 10.29
N GLY A 27 33.30 -2.01 11.36
CA GLY A 27 32.25 -3.02 11.57
C GLY A 27 30.84 -2.39 11.67
N GLY A 28 30.70 -1.27 12.39
CA GLY A 28 29.44 -0.54 12.48
C GLY A 28 28.98 0.01 11.13
N VAL A 29 29.88 0.64 10.37
CA VAL A 29 29.57 1.19 9.03
C VAL A 29 29.20 0.06 8.05
N ALA A 30 29.93 -1.06 8.08
CA ALA A 30 29.61 -2.21 7.26
C ALA A 30 28.24 -2.82 7.62
N GLY A 31 27.92 -2.94 8.91
CA GLY A 31 26.62 -3.41 9.38
C GLY A 31 25.47 -2.52 8.91
N THR A 32 25.60 -1.20 9.06
CA THR A 32 24.61 -0.23 8.58
C THR A 32 24.46 -0.28 7.05
N ALA A 33 25.56 -0.42 6.32
CA ALA A 33 25.53 -0.53 4.86
C ALA A 33 24.81 -1.80 4.38
N ILE A 34 25.02 -2.94 5.06
CA ILE A 34 24.31 -4.20 4.78
C ILE A 34 22.81 -4.04 5.05
N LEU A 35 22.44 -3.38 6.16
CA LEU A 35 21.04 -3.11 6.49
C LEU A 35 20.35 -2.27 5.41
N ILE A 36 20.95 -1.13 5.04
CA ILE A 36 20.40 -0.24 4.01
C ILE A 36 20.36 -0.96 2.65
N GLY A 37 21.43 -1.69 2.31
CA GLY A 37 21.48 -2.50 1.09
C GLY A 37 20.38 -3.57 1.05
N GLY A 38 20.09 -4.21 2.19
CA GLY A 38 18.99 -5.15 2.34
C GLY A 38 17.63 -4.49 2.13
N MET A 39 17.38 -3.33 2.75
CA MET A 39 16.11 -2.60 2.59
C MET A 39 15.84 -2.21 1.13
N VAL A 40 16.86 -1.75 0.40
CA VAL A 40 16.73 -1.38 -1.01
C VAL A 40 16.58 -2.62 -1.90
N ARG A 41 17.36 -3.69 -1.64
CA ARG A 41 17.31 -4.93 -2.42
C ARG A 41 15.98 -5.67 -2.28
N PHE A 42 15.34 -5.53 -1.12
CA PHE A 42 14.05 -6.11 -0.77
C PHE A 42 13.01 -5.00 -0.55
N SER A 43 12.92 -4.05 -1.49
CA SER A 43 12.02 -2.90 -1.39
C SER A 43 10.56 -3.30 -1.17
N ASP A 44 10.07 -4.34 -1.87
CA ASP A 44 8.68 -4.81 -1.71
C ASP A 44 8.41 -5.32 -0.30
N LEU A 45 9.30 -6.15 0.26
CA LEU A 45 9.18 -6.65 1.63
C LEU A 45 9.28 -5.51 2.65
N THR A 46 10.14 -4.53 2.38
CA THR A 46 10.28 -3.33 3.22
C THR A 46 9.00 -2.49 3.18
N ALA A 47 8.39 -2.33 2.01
CA ALA A 47 7.10 -1.66 1.87
C ALA A 47 5.99 -2.41 2.63
N TYR A 48 5.92 -3.74 2.49
CA TYR A 48 4.97 -4.57 3.24
C TYR A 48 5.16 -4.43 4.75
N LEU A 49 6.41 -4.40 5.23
CA LEU A 49 6.75 -4.20 6.63
C LEU A 49 6.26 -2.83 7.14
N ILE A 50 6.54 -1.74 6.40
CA ILE A 50 6.12 -0.38 6.77
C ILE A 50 4.60 -0.28 6.84
N ILE A 51 3.90 -0.77 5.82
CA ILE A 51 2.43 -0.80 5.79
C ILE A 51 1.90 -1.60 6.98
N SER A 52 2.53 -2.73 7.30
CA SER A 52 2.11 -3.60 8.39
C SER A 52 2.27 -2.97 9.77
N ILE A 53 3.36 -2.21 9.98
CA ILE A 53 3.59 -1.42 11.20
C ILE A 53 2.48 -0.37 11.34
N ALA A 54 2.20 0.38 10.27
CA ALA A 54 1.15 1.39 10.26
C ALA A 54 -0.23 0.78 10.57
N LEU A 55 -0.60 -0.31 9.89
CA LEU A 55 -1.85 -1.04 10.13
C LEU A 55 -1.93 -1.57 11.57
N SER A 56 -0.80 -2.02 12.15
CA SER A 56 -0.78 -2.49 13.53
C SER A 56 -1.12 -1.37 14.51
N PHE A 57 -0.70 -0.13 14.27
CA PHE A 57 -1.07 1.00 15.11
C PHE A 57 -2.56 1.31 15.02
N ILE A 58 -3.16 1.20 13.83
CA ILE A 58 -4.60 1.39 13.62
C ILE A 58 -5.39 0.25 14.28
N GLY A 59 -4.90 -0.99 14.22
CA GLY A 59 -5.57 -2.16 14.80
C GLY A 59 -5.42 -2.31 16.31
N ARG A 60 -4.38 -1.71 16.93
CA ARG A 60 -4.13 -1.74 18.39
C ARG A 60 -5.33 -1.37 19.25
N PRO A 61 -6.09 -0.28 19.01
CA PRO A 61 -7.28 0.03 19.81
C PRO A 61 -8.33 -1.09 19.72
N ILE A 62 -8.50 -1.72 18.55
CA ILE A 62 -9.44 -2.84 18.37
C ILE A 62 -9.00 -4.03 19.24
N VAL A 63 -7.71 -4.38 19.21
CA VAL A 63 -7.17 -5.43 20.09
C VAL A 63 -7.39 -5.09 21.56
N GLN A 64 -7.12 -3.86 21.99
CA GLN A 64 -7.34 -3.41 23.38
C GLN A 64 -8.82 -3.45 23.79
N LEU A 65 -9.73 -3.06 22.90
CA LEU A 65 -11.17 -3.12 23.14
C LEU A 65 -11.62 -4.58 23.35
N ILE A 66 -11.09 -5.50 22.56
CA ILE A 66 -11.40 -6.94 22.67
C ILE A 66 -10.77 -7.55 23.92
N ASP A 67 -9.51 -7.24 24.21
CA ASP A 67 -8.83 -7.68 25.44
C ASP A 67 -9.56 -7.22 26.70
N ARG A 68 -10.24 -6.06 26.63
CA ARG A 68 -11.05 -5.50 27.73
C ARG A 68 -12.39 -6.22 27.91
N ILE A 69 -12.91 -6.86 26.87
CA ILE A 69 -14.15 -7.64 26.93
C ILE A 69 -13.80 -9.04 27.47
N SER A 70 -13.83 -9.19 28.79
CA SER A 70 -13.63 -10.50 29.43
C SER A 70 -14.87 -11.38 29.24
N ILE A 71 -14.82 -12.31 28.29
CA ILE A 71 -15.84 -13.37 28.15
C ILE A 71 -15.49 -14.47 29.16
N ALA A 72 -16.38 -14.68 30.14
CA ALA A 72 -16.27 -15.76 31.13
C ALA A 72 -14.98 -15.78 31.99
N GLY A 73 -14.44 -14.59 32.34
CA GLY A 73 -13.32 -14.46 33.30
C GLY A 73 -11.93 -14.81 32.77
N ARG A 74 -11.78 -15.08 31.46
CA ARG A 74 -10.47 -15.21 30.78
C ARG A 74 -10.42 -14.23 29.62
N SER A 75 -9.30 -13.53 29.46
CA SER A 75 -9.09 -12.72 28.26
C SER A 75 -8.93 -13.66 27.06
N PRO A 76 -9.60 -13.37 25.92
CA PRO A 76 -9.27 -14.04 24.67
C PRO A 76 -7.81 -13.70 24.38
N GLY A 77 -6.91 -14.69 24.44
CA GLY A 77 -5.47 -14.43 24.44
C GLY A 77 -5.00 -13.55 23.26
N PRO A 78 -3.79 -12.98 23.31
CA PRO A 78 -3.33 -11.92 22.38
C PRO A 78 -3.50 -12.24 20.89
N GLY A 79 -3.46 -13.52 20.51
CA GLY A 79 -3.69 -13.98 19.14
C GLY A 79 -5.14 -13.83 18.66
N LEU A 80 -6.13 -14.04 19.53
CA LEU A 80 -7.55 -13.87 19.17
C LEU A 80 -7.89 -12.40 18.98
N GLY A 81 -7.42 -11.53 19.89
CA GLY A 81 -7.58 -10.08 19.73
C GLY A 81 -6.95 -9.57 18.43
N ALA A 82 -5.73 -10.01 18.12
CA ALA A 82 -5.05 -9.67 16.87
C ALA A 82 -5.78 -10.19 15.62
N PHE A 83 -6.31 -11.41 15.66
CA PHE A 83 -7.07 -11.98 14.55
C PHE A 83 -8.34 -11.17 14.27
N ILE A 84 -9.14 -10.91 15.30
CA ILE A 84 -10.38 -10.14 15.15
C ILE A 84 -10.06 -8.72 14.67
N ALA A 85 -9.05 -8.06 15.25
CA ALA A 85 -8.66 -6.72 14.80
C ALA A 85 -8.26 -6.70 13.33
N LEU A 86 -7.49 -7.69 12.87
CA LEU A 86 -7.13 -7.83 11.47
C LEU A 86 -8.36 -8.07 10.59
N THR A 87 -9.25 -8.98 10.99
CA THR A 87 -10.51 -9.24 10.28
C THR A 87 -11.37 -7.97 10.19
N THR A 88 -11.48 -7.20 11.28
CA THR A 88 -12.21 -5.93 11.29
C THR A 88 -11.60 -4.91 10.34
N LEU A 89 -10.26 -4.79 10.29
CA LEU A 89 -9.58 -3.88 9.36
C LEU A 89 -9.85 -4.26 7.90
N PHE A 90 -9.69 -5.54 7.54
CA PHE A 90 -9.95 -6.03 6.19
C PHE A 90 -11.44 -5.93 5.83
N ALA A 91 -12.34 -6.23 6.76
CA ALA A 91 -13.79 -6.07 6.57
C ALA A 91 -14.17 -4.61 6.36
N GLY A 92 -13.60 -3.68 7.13
CA GLY A 92 -13.81 -2.24 6.96
C GLY A 92 -13.32 -1.74 5.59
N PHE A 93 -12.15 -2.21 5.14
CA PHE A 93 -11.64 -1.90 3.80
C PHE A 93 -12.54 -2.47 2.70
N ALA A 94 -12.96 -3.73 2.81
CA ALA A 94 -13.86 -4.36 1.85
C ALA A 94 -15.24 -3.68 1.80
N LEU A 95 -15.76 -3.25 2.96
CA LEU A 95 -17.01 -2.48 3.06
C LEU A 95 -16.88 -1.14 2.34
N LEU A 96 -15.76 -0.42 2.53
CA LEU A 96 -15.50 0.83 1.83
C LEU A 96 -15.49 0.61 0.31
N VAL A 97 -14.76 -0.39 -0.19
CA VAL A 97 -14.76 -0.72 -1.63
C VAL A 97 -16.18 -1.02 -2.12
N ASN A 98 -16.93 -1.85 -1.40
CA ASN A 98 -18.30 -2.20 -1.75
C ASN A 98 -19.24 -0.98 -1.75
N LEU A 99 -18.97 0.04 -0.93
CA LEU A 99 -19.77 1.26 -0.92
C LEU A 99 -19.45 2.20 -2.08
N PHE A 100 -18.18 2.27 -2.49
CA PHE A 100 -17.73 3.15 -3.57
C PHE A 100 -18.07 2.60 -4.96
N VAL A 101 -17.99 1.28 -5.16
CA VAL A 101 -18.30 0.62 -6.45
C VAL A 101 -19.67 1.02 -7.02
N PRO A 102 -20.79 0.91 -6.30
CA PRO A 102 -22.11 1.26 -6.84
C PRO A 102 -22.24 2.77 -7.14
N LEU A 103 -21.58 3.63 -6.36
CA LEU A 103 -21.59 5.08 -6.59
C LEU A 103 -20.87 5.43 -7.90
N VAL A 104 -19.67 4.88 -8.09
CA VAL A 104 -18.91 5.04 -9.34
C VAL A 104 -19.65 4.42 -10.52
N ALA A 105 -20.29 3.27 -10.32
CA ALA A 105 -21.09 2.61 -11.36
C ALA A 105 -22.31 3.44 -11.77
N ALA A 106 -23.00 4.08 -10.81
CA ALA A 106 -24.13 4.97 -11.09
C ALA A 106 -23.68 6.18 -11.92
N GLU A 107 -22.56 6.83 -11.57
CA GLU A 107 -21.98 7.93 -12.36
C GLU A 107 -21.53 7.45 -13.74
N ALA A 108 -20.90 6.28 -13.83
CA ALA A 108 -20.47 5.69 -15.10
C ALA A 108 -21.65 5.35 -16.01
N GLN A 109 -22.78 4.89 -15.45
CA GLN A 109 -24.02 4.66 -16.22
C GLN A 109 -24.63 5.97 -16.72
N VAL A 110 -24.65 7.04 -15.91
CA VAL A 110 -25.11 8.37 -16.36
C VAL A 110 -24.24 8.90 -17.51
N VAL A 111 -22.93 8.68 -17.47
CA VAL A 111 -22.01 9.03 -18.57
C VAL A 111 -22.17 8.12 -19.78
N ALA A 112 -22.48 6.83 -19.57
CA ALA A 112 -22.65 5.86 -20.66
C ALA A 112 -24.00 5.98 -21.38
N ASP A 113 -25.05 6.45 -20.68
CA ASP A 113 -26.36 6.80 -21.25
C ASP A 113 -26.33 8.10 -22.06
N LEU A 114 -25.22 8.86 -22.01
CA LEU A 114 -24.98 9.88 -23.02
C LEU A 114 -24.86 9.17 -24.36
N ASP A 115 -25.88 9.32 -25.20
CA ASP A 115 -25.92 8.76 -26.53
C ASP A 115 -24.83 9.43 -27.39
N PHE A 116 -23.61 8.91 -27.30
CA PHE A 116 -22.46 9.31 -28.09
C PHE A 116 -22.75 9.17 -29.58
N GLN A 117 -23.71 8.32 -29.99
CA GLN A 117 -24.15 8.23 -31.38
C GLN A 117 -25.04 9.42 -31.76
N SER A 118 -25.89 9.93 -30.88
CA SER A 118 -26.64 11.17 -31.13
C SER A 118 -25.71 12.39 -31.23
N ILE A 119 -24.67 12.44 -30.38
CA ILE A 119 -23.64 13.49 -30.40
C ILE A 119 -22.79 13.34 -31.68
N ALA A 120 -22.36 12.13 -32.02
CA ALA A 120 -21.61 11.86 -33.25
C ALA A 120 -22.44 12.19 -34.50
N ARG A 121 -23.74 11.86 -34.54
CA ARG A 121 -24.64 12.22 -35.65
C ARG A 121 -24.86 13.73 -35.74
N SER A 122 -24.91 14.43 -34.61
CA SER A 122 -25.03 15.90 -34.61
C SER A 122 -23.76 16.57 -35.12
N ILE A 123 -22.59 16.03 -34.73
CA ILE A 123 -21.28 16.46 -35.22
C ILE A 123 -21.13 16.12 -36.71
N GLU A 124 -21.50 14.91 -37.13
CA GLU A 124 -21.47 14.46 -38.53
C GLU A 124 -22.44 15.25 -39.41
N ALA A 125 -23.64 15.61 -38.92
CA ALA A 125 -24.56 16.48 -39.63
C ALA A 125 -23.95 17.86 -39.86
N GLU A 126 -23.31 18.44 -38.85
CA GLU A 126 -22.62 19.74 -38.95
C GLU A 126 -21.39 19.66 -39.88
N LEU A 127 -20.63 18.56 -39.84
CA LEU A 127 -19.44 18.31 -40.68
C LEU A 127 -19.78 17.89 -42.12
N SER A 128 -20.90 17.22 -42.34
CA SER A 128 -21.38 16.81 -43.66
C SER A 128 -21.79 17.99 -44.53
N GLY A 129 -22.09 19.14 -43.92
CA GLY A 129 -22.22 20.43 -44.62
C GLY A 129 -20.91 20.89 -45.28
N PHE A 130 -19.76 20.39 -44.81
CA PHE A 130 -18.43 20.67 -45.37
C PHE A 130 -17.89 19.54 -46.27
N ALA A 131 -18.52 18.35 -46.26
CA ALA A 131 -18.08 17.18 -47.01
C ALA A 131 -18.06 17.34 -48.56
N PRO A 132 -19.01 18.06 -49.21
CA PRO A 132 -18.97 18.28 -50.65
C PRO A 132 -17.78 19.13 -51.13
N LEU A 133 -17.06 19.78 -50.21
CA LEU A 133 -15.89 20.61 -50.52
C LEU A 133 -14.58 19.81 -50.60
N LEU A 134 -14.55 18.54 -50.18
CA LEU A 134 -13.30 17.81 -49.93
C LEU A 134 -13.09 16.51 -50.72
N SER A 135 -14.04 15.99 -51.51
CA SER A 135 -13.77 14.84 -52.39
C SER A 135 -14.86 14.58 -53.44
N PRO A 136 -14.71 15.06 -54.69
CA PRO A 136 -15.64 14.78 -55.79
C PRO A 136 -15.40 13.42 -56.48
N GLU A 137 -14.29 12.75 -56.21
CA GLU A 137 -13.81 11.63 -57.02
C GLU A 137 -13.86 10.31 -56.24
N GLY A 138 -14.77 9.43 -56.66
CA GLY A 138 -15.11 8.15 -56.04
C GLY A 138 -13.95 7.14 -56.01
N ALA A 139 -13.00 7.32 -55.10
CA ALA A 139 -12.02 6.32 -54.76
C ALA A 139 -12.64 5.29 -53.80
N ASN A 140 -12.59 4.01 -54.17
CA ASN A 140 -13.01 2.89 -53.31
C ASN A 140 -12.06 2.77 -52.10
N LEU A 141 -12.45 3.38 -50.99
CA LEU A 141 -11.68 3.50 -49.74
C LEU A 141 -11.49 2.18 -48.96
N PHE A 142 -12.10 1.08 -49.41
CA PHE A 142 -12.17 -0.18 -48.65
C PHE A 142 -11.27 -1.31 -49.21
N SER A 143 -10.28 -0.97 -50.03
CA SER A 143 -9.23 -1.92 -50.46
C SER A 143 -8.31 -2.40 -49.33
N TRP A 144 -8.45 -1.85 -48.12
CA TRP A 144 -7.66 -2.20 -46.94
C TRP A 144 -8.18 -3.45 -46.18
N LEU A 145 -9.28 -4.05 -46.64
CA LEU A 145 -9.98 -5.16 -45.98
C LEU A 145 -9.56 -6.54 -46.53
N ASP A 146 -8.27 -6.79 -46.67
CA ASP A 146 -7.74 -8.08 -47.11
C ASP A 146 -7.75 -9.13 -45.98
N ALA A 147 -8.04 -10.39 -46.33
CA ALA A 147 -8.13 -11.50 -45.37
C ALA A 147 -6.79 -11.84 -44.68
N SER A 148 -5.66 -11.49 -45.31
CA SER A 148 -4.30 -11.67 -44.76
C SER A 148 -3.99 -10.67 -43.64
N THR A 149 -4.51 -9.45 -43.72
CA THR A 149 -4.43 -8.41 -42.69
C THR A 149 -5.34 -8.75 -41.50
N LEU A 150 -6.51 -9.36 -41.77
CA LEU A 150 -7.41 -9.84 -40.72
C LEU A 150 -6.85 -11.06 -39.96
N GLY A 151 -6.18 -11.99 -40.63
CA GLY A 151 -5.55 -13.15 -39.98
C GLY A 151 -4.35 -12.78 -39.09
N THR A 152 -3.55 -11.79 -39.50
CA THR A 152 -2.43 -11.25 -38.71
C THR A 152 -2.90 -10.33 -37.56
N GLY A 153 -3.97 -9.57 -37.77
CA GLY A 153 -4.67 -8.84 -36.70
C GLY A 153 -5.30 -9.77 -35.65
N LEU A 154 -5.95 -10.86 -36.07
CA LEU A 154 -6.60 -11.78 -35.13
C LEU A 154 -5.59 -12.62 -34.35
N SER A 155 -4.48 -13.06 -34.97
CA SER A 155 -3.42 -13.79 -34.26
C SER A 155 -2.61 -12.90 -33.31
N SER A 156 -2.44 -11.61 -33.61
CA SER A 156 -1.83 -10.66 -32.66
C SER A 156 -2.76 -10.34 -31.48
N VAL A 157 -4.09 -10.33 -31.69
CA VAL A 157 -5.10 -10.14 -30.63
C VAL A 157 -5.32 -11.41 -29.81
N LEU A 158 -5.33 -12.60 -30.39
CA LEU A 158 -5.60 -13.87 -29.68
C LEU A 158 -4.32 -14.56 -29.18
N GLY A 159 -3.15 -14.16 -29.67
CA GLY A 159 -1.86 -14.76 -29.32
C GLY A 159 -1.28 -14.33 -27.95
N PRO A 160 -0.06 -14.77 -27.63
CA PRO A 160 0.64 -14.48 -26.37
C PRO A 160 0.85 -12.98 -26.11
N SER A 161 0.83 -12.15 -27.16
CA SER A 161 0.99 -10.69 -27.09
C SER A 161 -0.33 -9.94 -26.92
N GLY A 162 -1.47 -10.58 -27.17
CA GLY A 162 -2.81 -10.01 -27.07
C GLY A 162 -3.54 -10.51 -25.81
N ILE A 163 -4.65 -11.25 -26.00
CA ILE A 163 -5.47 -11.81 -24.92
C ILE A 163 -4.65 -12.72 -23.99
N GLY A 164 -3.74 -13.54 -24.53
CA GLY A 164 -2.85 -14.38 -23.71
C GLY A 164 -1.91 -13.55 -22.83
N GLY A 165 -1.42 -12.43 -23.33
CA GLY A 165 -0.54 -11.50 -22.61
C GLY A 165 -1.28 -10.69 -21.56
N ILE A 166 -2.51 -10.25 -21.86
CA ILE A 166 -3.41 -9.57 -20.93
C ILE A 166 -3.85 -10.52 -19.81
N LEU A 167 -4.21 -11.76 -20.14
CA LEU A 167 -4.53 -12.78 -19.14
C LEU A 167 -3.31 -13.11 -18.27
N GLY A 168 -2.13 -13.27 -18.88
CA GLY A 168 -0.89 -13.54 -18.15
C GLY A 168 -0.48 -12.39 -17.22
N SER A 169 -0.58 -11.13 -17.67
CA SER A 169 -0.27 -9.96 -16.86
C SER A 169 -1.30 -9.74 -15.76
N THR A 170 -2.59 -9.96 -16.04
CA THR A 170 -3.67 -9.90 -15.04
C THR A 170 -3.48 -10.99 -13.98
N LEU A 171 -3.19 -12.22 -14.38
CA LEU A 171 -2.96 -13.33 -13.45
C LEU A 171 -1.70 -13.10 -12.61
N SER A 172 -0.64 -12.56 -13.21
CA SER A 172 0.59 -12.16 -12.49
C SER A 172 0.30 -11.05 -11.48
N ALA A 173 -0.45 -10.02 -11.87
CA ALA A 173 -0.86 -8.93 -10.99
C ALA A 173 -1.76 -9.41 -9.84
N LEU A 174 -2.69 -10.33 -10.11
CA LEU A 174 -3.53 -10.93 -9.07
C LEU A 174 -2.68 -11.80 -8.12
N SER A 175 -1.73 -12.56 -8.64
CA SER A 175 -0.81 -13.36 -7.84
C SER A 175 0.04 -12.47 -6.93
N SER A 176 0.64 -11.40 -7.47
CA SER A 176 1.44 -10.47 -6.68
C SER A 176 0.60 -9.72 -5.64
N LEU A 177 -0.64 -9.35 -5.97
CA LEU A 177 -1.60 -8.77 -5.02
C LEU A 177 -1.91 -9.74 -3.87
N VAL A 178 -2.19 -11.00 -4.17
CA VAL A 178 -2.46 -12.02 -3.14
C VAL A 178 -1.25 -12.20 -2.22
N VAL A 179 -0.05 -12.27 -2.79
CA VAL A 179 1.20 -12.37 -2.00
C VAL A 179 1.40 -11.13 -1.13
N ALA A 180 1.16 -9.94 -1.67
CA ALA A 180 1.28 -8.68 -0.93
C ALA A 180 0.28 -8.61 0.22
N LEU A 181 -1.00 -8.85 -0.05
CA LEU A 181 -2.08 -8.83 0.95
C LEU A 181 -1.84 -9.88 2.04
N PHE A 182 -1.46 -11.10 1.68
CA PHE A 182 -1.16 -12.14 2.65
C PHE A 182 0.06 -11.78 3.52
N SER A 183 1.12 -11.25 2.91
CA SER A 183 2.33 -10.83 3.64
C SER A 183 2.03 -9.70 4.61
N ILE A 184 1.29 -8.68 4.17
CA ILE A 184 0.87 -7.55 5.01
C ILE A 184 -0.03 -8.05 6.15
N ALA A 185 -1.04 -8.87 5.83
CA ALA A 185 -1.94 -9.44 6.83
C ALA A 185 -1.18 -10.24 7.89
N PHE A 186 -0.23 -11.08 7.47
CA PHE A 186 0.60 -11.87 8.34
C PHE A 186 1.50 -11.00 9.24
N MET A 187 2.24 -10.05 8.67
CA MET A 187 3.11 -9.16 9.46
C MET A 187 2.30 -8.30 10.44
N THR A 188 1.18 -7.71 9.99
CA THR A 188 0.27 -6.97 10.86
C THR A 188 -0.26 -7.85 11.99
N PHE A 189 -0.66 -9.09 11.71
CA PHE A 189 -1.09 -10.03 12.74
C PHE A 189 -0.03 -10.23 13.81
N PHE A 190 1.22 -10.46 13.44
CA PHE A 190 2.31 -10.64 14.41
C PHE A 190 2.59 -9.36 15.22
N PHE A 191 2.57 -8.19 14.58
CA PHE A 191 2.72 -6.91 15.29
C PHE A 191 1.55 -6.57 16.22
N LEU A 192 0.34 -7.03 15.91
CA LEU A 192 -0.83 -6.89 16.78
C LEU A 192 -0.80 -7.89 17.94
N LYS A 193 -0.46 -9.15 17.66
CA LYS A 193 -0.37 -10.23 18.65
C LYS A 193 0.70 -9.93 19.69
N ASP A 194 1.85 -9.42 19.25
CA ASP A 194 2.96 -9.06 20.12
C ASP A 194 3.21 -7.55 20.06
N ARG A 195 2.70 -6.87 21.09
CA ARG A 195 2.74 -5.40 21.22
C ARG A 195 4.18 -4.86 21.29
N ASN A 196 5.14 -5.68 21.73
CA ASN A 196 6.54 -5.32 21.90
C ASN A 196 7.40 -5.69 20.69
N LEU A 197 6.89 -6.46 19.73
CA LEU A 197 7.69 -6.94 18.60
C LEU A 197 8.31 -5.80 17.78
N PHE A 198 7.53 -4.76 17.44
CA PHE A 198 8.06 -3.58 16.76
C PHE A 198 9.02 -2.76 17.64
N PRO A 199 8.66 -2.36 18.88
CA PRO A 199 9.60 -1.71 19.80
C PRO A 199 10.92 -2.46 19.98
N SER A 200 10.88 -3.79 20.14
CA SER A 200 12.08 -4.62 20.32
C SER A 200 12.95 -4.66 19.07
N ILE A 201 12.38 -4.68 17.86
CA ILE A 201 13.14 -4.56 16.61
C ILE A 201 13.86 -3.21 16.56
N VAL A 202 13.17 -2.13 16.91
CA VAL A 202 13.77 -0.79 16.90
C VAL A 202 14.85 -0.67 17.98
N GLN A 203 14.62 -1.20 19.19
CA GLN A 203 15.60 -1.22 20.28
C GLN A 203 16.86 -2.00 19.90
N ALA A 204 16.72 -3.15 19.22
CA ALA A 204 17.87 -3.93 18.75
C ALA A 204 18.74 -3.20 17.72
N LEU A 205 18.15 -2.25 16.97
CA LEU A 205 18.84 -1.39 16.00
C LEU A 205 19.36 -0.08 16.61
N THR A 206 18.95 0.23 17.84
CA THR A 206 19.25 1.50 18.50
C THR A 206 20.44 1.33 19.45
N PRO A 207 21.47 2.20 19.39
CA PRO A 207 22.55 2.19 20.37
C PRO A 207 22.04 2.45 21.80
N ASP A 208 22.62 1.77 22.80
CA ASP A 208 22.16 1.76 24.20
C ASP A 208 21.89 3.14 24.82
N HIS A 209 22.61 4.18 24.40
CA HIS A 209 22.48 5.54 24.90
C HIS A 209 21.23 6.28 24.41
N TYR A 210 20.56 5.79 23.35
CA TYR A 210 19.33 6.35 22.82
C TYR A 210 18.09 5.49 23.09
N THR A 211 18.25 4.29 23.63
CA THR A 211 17.16 3.31 23.82
C THR A 211 15.97 3.89 24.57
N GLU A 212 16.19 4.53 25.71
CA GLU A 212 15.11 5.12 26.51
C GLU A 212 14.41 6.28 25.78
N ARG A 213 15.17 7.10 25.04
CA ARG A 213 14.61 8.21 24.26
C ARG A 213 13.74 7.69 23.11
N ILE A 214 14.21 6.67 22.38
CA ILE A 214 13.46 6.07 21.28
C ILE A 214 12.22 5.34 21.79
N GLU A 215 12.31 4.61 22.90
CA GLU A 215 11.16 3.96 23.52
C GLU A 215 10.06 4.96 23.91
N ARG A 216 10.44 6.08 24.54
CA ARG A 216 9.48 7.16 24.86
C ARG A 216 8.83 7.74 23.60
N ILE A 217 9.59 7.96 22.53
CA ILE A 217 9.05 8.47 21.26
C ILE A 217 8.05 7.47 20.67
N LEU A 218 8.42 6.18 20.58
CA LEU A 218 7.56 5.13 20.04
C LEU A 218 6.26 4.97 20.83
N SER A 219 6.34 4.98 22.17
CA SER A 219 5.18 4.90 23.04
C SER A 219 4.26 6.10 22.86
N ASN A 220 4.80 7.32 22.94
CA ASN A 220 4.02 8.55 22.76
C ASN A 220 3.40 8.65 21.36
N SER A 221 4.13 8.28 20.31
CA SER A 221 3.60 8.25 18.94
C SER A 221 2.46 7.25 18.81
N THR A 222 2.60 6.07 19.42
CA THR A 222 1.55 5.05 19.42
C THR A 222 0.29 5.55 20.13
N ASP A 223 0.44 6.17 21.30
CA ASP A 223 -0.70 6.68 22.09
C ASP A 223 -1.40 7.86 21.40
N LEU A 224 -0.64 8.80 20.85
CA LEU A 224 -1.18 9.93 20.09
C LEU A 224 -1.94 9.44 18.85
N LEU A 225 -1.33 8.53 18.08
CA LEU A 225 -1.93 7.99 16.87
C LEU A 225 -3.20 7.19 17.20
N THR A 226 -3.15 6.36 18.24
CA THR A 226 -4.30 5.59 18.72
C THR A 226 -5.45 6.51 19.13
N ARG A 227 -5.18 7.53 19.96
CA ARG A 227 -6.20 8.47 20.43
C ARG A 227 -6.81 9.29 19.28
N TYR A 228 -5.98 9.69 18.32
CA TYR A 228 -6.43 10.39 17.11
C TYR A 228 -7.36 9.51 16.27
N PHE A 229 -6.99 8.26 15.99
CA PHE A 229 -7.82 7.33 15.21
C PHE A 229 -9.15 7.01 15.89
N VAL A 230 -9.16 6.82 17.21
CA VAL A 230 -10.41 6.60 17.96
C VAL A 230 -11.29 7.85 17.88
N GLY A 231 -10.72 9.05 18.00
CA GLY A 231 -11.43 10.31 17.81
C GLY A 231 -12.02 10.44 16.41
N LEU A 232 -11.24 10.11 15.38
CA LEU A 232 -11.68 10.13 13.98
C LEU A 232 -12.81 9.13 13.73
N ALA A 233 -12.69 7.90 14.22
CA ALA A 233 -13.74 6.90 14.10
C ALA A 233 -15.05 7.34 14.79
N ALA A 234 -14.95 7.95 15.97
CA ALA A 234 -16.10 8.52 16.65
C ALA A 234 -16.72 9.70 15.87
N GLN A 235 -15.89 10.58 15.29
CA GLN A 235 -16.35 11.67 14.44
C GLN A 235 -17.11 11.16 13.21
N VAL A 236 -16.53 10.21 12.47
CA VAL A 236 -17.17 9.57 11.30
C VAL A 236 -18.51 8.96 11.70
N ALA A 237 -18.57 8.22 12.82
CA ALA A 237 -19.79 7.59 13.29
C ALA A 237 -20.88 8.61 13.68
N ILE A 238 -20.52 9.72 14.34
CA ILE A 238 -21.44 10.79 14.71
C ILE A 238 -22.02 11.46 13.45
N ILE A 239 -21.16 11.89 12.53
CA ILE A 239 -21.58 12.57 11.30
C ILE A 239 -22.47 11.65 10.47
N THR A 240 -22.07 10.38 10.32
CA THR A 240 -22.86 9.35 9.64
C THR A 240 -24.25 9.22 10.25
N THR A 241 -24.33 9.06 11.58
CA THR A 241 -25.62 8.87 12.26
C THR A 241 -26.52 10.10 12.13
N VAL A 242 -25.97 11.30 12.27
CA VAL A 242 -26.73 12.56 12.17
C VAL A 242 -27.27 12.76 10.75
N ILE A 243 -26.43 12.59 9.72
CA ILE A 243 -26.84 12.80 8.32
C ILE A 243 -27.80 11.70 7.88
N THR A 244 -27.49 10.43 8.17
CA THR A 244 -28.42 9.32 7.87
C THR A 244 -29.76 9.51 8.57
N GLY A 245 -29.76 9.88 9.85
CA GLY A 245 -30.99 10.18 10.60
C GLY A 245 -31.81 11.29 9.96
N GLY A 246 -31.17 12.41 9.58
CA GLY A 246 -31.84 13.52 8.89
C GLY A 246 -32.43 13.11 7.53
N LEU A 247 -31.67 12.36 6.73
CA LEU A 247 -32.11 11.90 5.41
C LEU A 247 -33.22 10.85 5.47
N LEU A 248 -33.22 9.98 6.49
CA LEU A 248 -34.30 9.01 6.72
C LEU A 248 -35.62 9.71 7.03
N VAL A 249 -35.60 10.78 7.82
CA VAL A 249 -36.81 11.60 8.10
C VAL A 249 -37.35 12.25 6.83
N LEU A 250 -36.46 12.65 5.92
CA LEU A 250 -36.80 13.24 4.62
C LEU A 250 -37.20 12.21 3.56
N GLY A 251 -37.09 10.91 3.84
CA GLY A 251 -37.42 9.83 2.89
C GLY A 251 -36.43 9.70 1.72
N VAL A 252 -35.20 10.19 1.86
CA VAL A 252 -34.19 10.14 0.78
C VAL A 252 -33.66 8.71 0.63
N PRO A 253 -33.67 8.11 -0.58
CA PRO A 253 -33.14 6.78 -0.81
C PRO A 253 -31.63 6.75 -0.54
N ASN A 254 -31.12 5.61 -0.08
CA ASN A 254 -29.69 5.42 0.24
C ASN A 254 -29.15 6.38 1.34
N ALA A 255 -30.00 6.87 2.25
CA ALA A 255 -29.62 7.75 3.36
C ALA A 255 -28.41 7.27 4.19
N PHE A 256 -28.27 5.95 4.39
CA PHE A 256 -27.10 5.37 5.07
C PHE A 256 -25.81 5.56 4.28
N LEU A 257 -25.84 5.29 2.97
CA LEU A 257 -24.68 5.43 2.09
C LEU A 257 -24.22 6.89 2.03
N ILE A 258 -25.16 7.82 1.85
CA ILE A 258 -24.88 9.25 1.81
C ILE A 258 -24.30 9.73 3.16
N GLY A 259 -24.92 9.34 4.28
CA GLY A 259 -24.44 9.71 5.61
C GLY A 259 -23.06 9.14 5.90
N PHE A 260 -22.80 7.88 5.55
CA PHE A 260 -21.49 7.26 5.77
C PHE A 260 -20.39 7.94 4.96
N LEU A 261 -20.66 8.23 3.67
CA LEU A 261 -19.71 8.96 2.83
C LEU A 261 -19.46 10.37 3.37
N ALA A 262 -20.49 11.08 3.78
CA ALA A 262 -20.35 12.41 4.37
C ALA A 262 -19.62 12.39 5.73
N GLY A 263 -19.69 11.28 6.47
CA GLY A 263 -18.89 11.10 7.67
C GLY A 263 -17.42 10.78 7.38
N LEU A 264 -17.14 10.16 6.24
CA LEU A 264 -15.81 9.71 5.82
C LEU A 264 -15.00 10.79 5.08
N LEU A 265 -15.67 11.70 4.35
CA LEU A 265 -15.10 12.86 3.66
C LEU A 265 -14.78 14.02 4.62
#